data_AF-A0A5B2V6M9-F1
#
_entry.id   AF-A0A5B2V6M9-F1
#
_cell.length_a   1.000
_cell.length_b   1.000
_cell.length_c   1.000
_cell.angle_alpha   90.00
_cell.angle_beta   90.00
_cell.angle_gamma   90.00
#
_symmetry.space_group_name_H-M   'P 1'
#
loop_
_entity.id
_entity.type
_entity.pdbx_description
1 polymer ?
#
loop_
_entity_poly.entity_id
_entity_poly.type
_entity_poly.pdbx_seq_one_letter_code
_entity_poly.pdbx_strand_id
1 'polypeptide(L)'
;MCPMLGHEAERIMSLGSILRRAWTGCVGAFHHDRRGVAGVIFSLALVPMVAAVGTSVDYARRSDVAAALQRGVDAAALAAALAAKEKRDSNTAALAAFRSTFKRTETIGAPDVLYRLVDGRHRVTADTRLATRFMSVVGLNEMSISAIADAVYAPARPEPVEIALVMDTTNSMFCGCQWPDVVKAVSSMLQGLKGDGSQPYFVTLIPMSDRVNVGTVGTSSTSWMKGKAPADWNGCFEPRERATAGFPYALDDDRPNSNNDKFSPSAPGSYLPNHVGAAYGTNGVPVCPTQAITGPTNDVKDIESALTSFSGAGTGRYDEGMAWGWRVLSEKWQGQWKAGNSYPSKNGSRRKIAIFVSDGRTTA
;
A
#
# COMPACT_ATOMS: atom_id res chain seq x y z
N MET A 1 -65.10 55.27 -38.59
CA MET A 1 -64.03 56.25 -38.27
C MET A 1 -62.70 55.52 -38.27
N CYS A 2 -61.91 55.72 -39.33
CA CYS A 2 -60.45 55.54 -39.30
C CYS A 2 -59.85 56.85 -38.73
N PRO A 3 -58.68 56.85 -38.04
CA PRO A 3 -57.40 56.87 -38.78
C PRO A 3 -56.23 56.05 -38.18
N MET A 4 -55.39 55.55 -39.10
CA MET A 4 -53.90 55.62 -39.16
C MET A 4 -53.07 54.90 -38.07
N LEU A 5 -52.39 53.77 -38.38
CA LEU A 5 -51.06 53.61 -39.02
C LEU A 5 -49.86 54.03 -38.14
N GLY A 6 -48.99 53.07 -37.81
CA GLY A 6 -47.66 53.31 -37.23
C GLY A 6 -46.93 52.05 -36.77
N HIS A 7 -46.21 51.41 -37.71
CA HIS A 7 -45.04 50.52 -37.58
C HIS A 7 -44.63 49.95 -36.20
N GLU A 8 -44.59 48.62 -36.09
CA GLU A 8 -43.35 47.83 -35.83
C GLU A 8 -43.66 46.33 -35.78
N ALA A 9 -43.67 45.69 -36.96
CA ALA A 9 -43.71 44.24 -37.10
C ALA A 9 -42.85 43.84 -38.29
N GLU A 10 -41.53 43.88 -38.15
CA GLU A 10 -40.61 43.23 -39.11
C GLU A 10 -39.19 43.14 -38.53
N ARG A 11 -38.79 41.96 -38.02
CA ARG A 11 -37.38 41.55 -37.89
C ARG A 11 -37.23 40.05 -37.65
N ILE A 12 -37.84 39.22 -38.49
CA ILE A 12 -37.49 37.80 -38.60
C ILE A 12 -37.43 37.43 -40.09
N MET A 13 -36.49 38.00 -40.84
CA MET A 13 -36.12 37.50 -42.17
C MET A 13 -34.79 38.10 -42.65
N SER A 14 -33.66 37.72 -42.02
CA SER A 14 -32.34 37.79 -42.68
C SER A 14 -31.24 37.11 -41.84
N LEU A 15 -31.36 35.80 -41.61
CA LEU A 15 -30.26 34.99 -41.08
C LEU A 15 -29.88 33.80 -41.99
N GLY A 16 -30.71 33.49 -42.99
CA GLY A 16 -30.44 32.42 -43.95
C GLY A 16 -29.48 32.78 -45.09
N SER A 17 -29.32 34.07 -45.43
CA SER A 17 -28.50 34.52 -46.56
C SER A 17 -27.06 34.88 -46.20
N ILE A 18 -26.77 35.17 -44.92
CA ILE A 18 -25.41 35.47 -44.44
C ILE A 18 -24.60 34.16 -44.26
N LEU A 19 -25.26 33.08 -43.82
CA LEU A 19 -24.60 31.79 -43.61
C LEU A 19 -24.26 31.04 -44.91
N ARG A 20 -24.97 31.30 -46.02
CA ARG A 20 -24.68 30.64 -47.31
C ARG A 20 -23.53 31.26 -48.09
N ARG A 21 -23.22 32.56 -47.92
CA ARG A 21 -22.06 33.19 -48.58
C ARG A 21 -20.75 33.02 -47.82
N ALA A 22 -20.79 32.75 -46.51
CA ALA A 22 -19.59 32.45 -45.73
C ALA A 22 -19.03 31.04 -45.99
N TRP A 23 -19.88 30.09 -46.42
CA TRP A 23 -19.47 28.69 -46.60
C TRP A 23 -18.81 28.37 -47.94
N THR A 24 -19.05 29.14 -49.01
CA THR A 24 -18.43 28.87 -50.33
C THR A 24 -17.09 29.58 -50.54
N GLY A 25 -16.74 30.57 -49.71
CA GLY A 25 -15.44 31.27 -49.80
C GLY A 25 -14.32 30.65 -48.95
N CYS A 26 -14.65 29.97 -47.84
CA CYS A 26 -13.66 29.44 -46.91
C CYS A 26 -13.12 28.05 -47.28
N VAL A 27 -13.83 27.28 -48.11
CA VAL A 27 -13.38 25.94 -48.54
C VAL A 27 -12.25 26.03 -49.60
N GLY A 28 -12.26 27.07 -50.45
CA GLY A 28 -11.17 27.33 -51.40
C GLY A 28 -9.88 27.85 -50.74
N ALA A 29 -9.99 28.56 -49.61
CA ALA A 29 -8.84 29.07 -48.85
C ALA A 29 -8.14 27.98 -48.01
N PHE A 30 -8.86 26.92 -47.62
CA PHE A 30 -8.29 25.80 -46.86
C PHE A 30 -7.32 24.93 -47.69
N HIS A 31 -7.44 24.96 -49.01
CA HIS A 31 -6.65 24.10 -49.90
C HIS A 31 -5.24 24.66 -50.22
N HIS A 32 -4.96 25.93 -49.87
CA HIS A 32 -3.69 26.59 -50.14
C HIS A 32 -2.88 26.92 -48.88
N ASP A 33 -3.44 26.70 -47.68
CA ASP A 33 -2.77 27.05 -46.43
C ASP A 33 -2.02 25.85 -45.83
N ARG A 34 -0.70 25.79 -46.06
CA ARG A 34 0.20 24.79 -45.45
C ARG A 34 0.27 24.94 -43.91
N ARG A 35 -0.35 25.96 -43.31
CA ARG A 35 -0.48 26.14 -41.85
C ARG A 35 -1.65 25.35 -41.24
N GLY A 36 -2.57 24.83 -42.05
CA GLY A 36 -3.67 23.97 -41.58
C GLY A 36 -3.25 22.55 -41.20
N VAL A 37 -2.16 22.05 -41.80
CA VAL A 37 -1.64 20.68 -41.56
C VAL A 37 -1.25 20.47 -40.10
N ALA A 38 -0.66 21.48 -39.45
CA ALA A 38 -0.33 21.39 -38.03
C ALA A 38 -1.58 21.25 -37.14
N GLY A 39 -2.67 21.96 -37.46
CA GLY A 39 -3.95 21.84 -36.75
C GLY A 39 -4.63 20.48 -36.97
N VAL A 40 -4.52 19.92 -38.18
CA VAL A 40 -5.04 18.58 -38.50
C VAL A 40 -4.23 17.49 -37.78
N ILE A 41 -2.90 17.57 -37.79
CA ILE A 41 -2.04 16.62 -37.05
C ILE A 41 -2.27 16.75 -35.55
N PHE A 42 -2.36 17.98 -35.02
CA PHE A 42 -2.64 18.23 -33.60
C PHE A 42 -3.99 17.65 -33.17
N SER A 43 -5.06 17.91 -33.93
CA SER A 43 -6.40 17.38 -33.62
C SER A 43 -6.46 15.86 -33.70
N LEU A 44 -5.80 15.24 -34.68
CA LEU A 44 -5.70 13.79 -34.79
C LEU A 44 -4.85 13.16 -33.67
N ALA A 45 -3.79 13.84 -33.22
CA ALA A 45 -2.94 13.38 -32.11
C ALA A 45 -3.57 13.61 -30.72
N LEU A 46 -4.46 14.60 -30.60
CA LEU A 46 -5.16 14.91 -29.35
C LEU A 46 -6.09 13.77 -28.93
N VAL A 47 -6.78 13.13 -29.88
CA VAL A 47 -7.71 12.03 -29.63
C VAL A 47 -7.04 10.85 -28.89
N PRO A 48 -5.93 10.25 -29.39
CA PRO A 48 -5.26 9.16 -28.68
C PRO A 48 -4.62 9.62 -27.36
N MET A 49 -4.17 10.88 -27.23
CA MET A 49 -3.65 11.40 -25.96
C MET A 49 -4.74 11.50 -24.89
N VAL A 50 -5.90 12.07 -25.22
CA VAL A 50 -7.05 12.17 -24.31
C VAL A 50 -7.57 10.77 -23.96
N ALA A 51 -7.58 9.84 -24.92
CA ALA A 51 -7.91 8.44 -24.64
C ALA A 51 -6.91 7.80 -23.67
N ALA A 52 -5.60 8.01 -23.84
CA ALA A 52 -4.57 7.47 -22.94
C ALA A 52 -4.70 8.03 -21.51
N VAL A 53 -4.89 9.34 -21.35
CA VAL A 53 -5.13 9.95 -20.03
C VAL A 53 -6.44 9.45 -19.43
N GLY A 54 -7.50 9.40 -20.23
CA GLY A 54 -8.81 8.94 -19.79
C GLY A 54 -8.82 7.47 -19.34
N THR A 55 -8.16 6.59 -20.09
CA THR A 55 -7.97 5.18 -19.71
C THR A 55 -7.21 5.04 -18.40
N SER A 56 -6.19 5.88 -18.16
CA SER A 56 -5.44 5.89 -16.91
C SER A 56 -6.33 6.27 -15.71
N VAL A 57 -7.22 7.26 -15.88
CA VAL A 57 -8.16 7.69 -14.84
C VAL A 57 -9.20 6.60 -14.55
N ASP A 58 -9.77 5.97 -15.58
CA ASP A 58 -10.71 4.86 -15.40
C ASP A 58 -10.03 3.66 -14.74
N TYR A 59 -8.78 3.38 -15.07
CA TYR A 59 -7.99 2.32 -14.43
C TYR A 59 -7.70 2.61 -12.95
N ALA A 60 -7.38 3.86 -12.59
CA ALA A 60 -7.21 4.27 -11.21
C ALA A 60 -8.51 4.03 -10.40
N ARG A 61 -9.66 4.47 -10.94
CA ARG A 61 -10.97 4.21 -10.34
C ARG A 61 -11.27 2.71 -10.19
N ARG A 62 -10.94 1.89 -11.21
CA ARG A 62 -11.06 0.43 -11.16
C ARG A 62 -10.25 -0.14 -10.01
N SER A 63 -9.02 0.33 -9.85
CA SER A 63 -8.09 -0.14 -8.82
C SER A 63 -8.59 0.20 -7.41
N ASP A 64 -9.16 1.39 -7.22
CA ASP A 64 -9.78 1.82 -5.95
C ASP A 64 -11.01 0.99 -5.56
N VAL A 65 -11.83 0.62 -6.55
CA VAL A 65 -13.00 -0.25 -6.34
C VAL A 65 -12.56 -1.69 -6.10
N ALA A 66 -11.56 -2.19 -6.83
CA ALA A 66 -10.98 -3.51 -6.62
C ALA A 66 -10.40 -3.68 -5.21
N ALA A 67 -9.67 -2.68 -4.72
CA ALA A 67 -9.17 -2.67 -3.36
C ALA A 67 -10.30 -2.66 -2.32
N ALA A 68 -11.37 -1.89 -2.56
CA ALA A 68 -12.55 -1.90 -1.68
C ALA A 68 -13.30 -3.25 -1.71
N LEU A 69 -13.41 -3.88 -2.88
CA LEU A 69 -14.04 -5.18 -3.06
C LEU A 69 -13.25 -6.28 -2.33
N GLN A 70 -11.91 -6.25 -2.45
CA GLN A 70 -11.02 -7.15 -1.73
C GLN A 70 -11.21 -7.05 -0.21
N ARG A 71 -11.21 -5.82 0.34
CA ARG A 71 -11.50 -5.61 1.77
C ARG A 71 -12.85 -6.19 2.19
N GLY A 72 -13.86 -6.09 1.33
CA GLY A 72 -15.19 -6.67 1.55
C GLY A 72 -15.15 -8.20 1.65
N VAL A 73 -14.52 -8.88 0.68
CA VAL A 73 -14.42 -10.35 0.70
C VAL A 73 -13.52 -10.86 1.82
N ASP A 74 -12.45 -10.14 2.18
CA ASP A 74 -11.58 -10.50 3.31
C ASP A 74 -12.35 -10.48 4.64
N ALA A 75 -13.11 -9.40 4.89
CA ALA A 75 -13.97 -9.30 6.06
C ALA A 75 -15.04 -10.40 6.08
N ALA A 76 -15.62 -10.72 4.92
CA ALA A 76 -16.63 -11.76 4.77
C ALA A 76 -16.09 -13.17 5.04
N ALA A 77 -14.93 -13.51 4.46
CA ALA A 77 -14.28 -14.80 4.67
C ALA A 77 -13.91 -14.97 6.15
N LEU A 78 -13.33 -13.94 6.78
CA LEU A 78 -12.99 -13.95 8.20
C LEU A 78 -14.24 -14.13 9.08
N ALA A 79 -15.32 -13.39 8.80
CA ALA A 79 -16.57 -13.51 9.53
C ALA A 79 -17.20 -14.91 9.39
N ALA A 80 -17.13 -15.52 8.20
CA ALA A 80 -17.58 -16.89 7.99
C ALA A 80 -16.78 -17.91 8.82
N ALA A 81 -15.46 -17.76 8.89
CA ALA A 81 -14.59 -18.64 9.68
C ALA A 81 -14.85 -18.49 11.19
N LEU A 82 -15.04 -17.26 11.68
CA LEU A 82 -15.39 -17.01 13.09
C LEU A 82 -16.79 -17.54 13.44
N ALA A 83 -17.77 -17.36 12.55
CA ALA A 83 -19.11 -17.92 12.74
C ALA A 83 -19.06 -19.45 12.81
N ALA A 84 -18.25 -20.11 11.97
CA ALA A 84 -18.07 -21.56 12.02
C ALA A 84 -17.50 -22.02 13.37
N LYS A 85 -16.50 -21.32 13.91
CA LYS A 85 -15.96 -21.58 15.26
C LYS A 85 -17.05 -21.53 16.33
N GLU A 86 -17.92 -20.53 16.24
CA GLU A 86 -19.01 -20.30 17.20
C GLU A 86 -20.27 -21.14 16.90
N LYS A 87 -20.21 -22.07 15.95
CA LYS A 87 -21.34 -22.89 15.49
C LYS A 87 -22.54 -22.05 15.00
N ARG A 88 -22.27 -20.86 14.46
CA ARG A 88 -23.23 -19.98 13.79
C ARG A 88 -23.20 -20.20 12.28
N ASP A 89 -24.21 -19.71 11.57
CA ASP A 89 -24.26 -19.78 10.10
C ASP A 89 -23.18 -18.89 9.45
N SER A 90 -22.18 -19.54 8.83
CA SER A 90 -21.08 -18.87 8.12
C SER A 90 -21.55 -18.04 6.93
N ASN A 91 -22.58 -18.48 6.20
CA ASN A 91 -23.05 -17.77 5.02
C ASN A 91 -23.67 -16.42 5.39
N THR A 92 -24.61 -16.43 6.35
CA THR A 92 -25.22 -15.20 6.85
C THR A 92 -24.18 -14.25 7.44
N ALA A 93 -23.19 -14.77 8.18
CA ALA A 93 -22.10 -13.95 8.73
C ALA A 93 -21.21 -13.33 7.64
N ALA A 94 -20.84 -14.09 6.60
CA ALA A 94 -20.07 -13.57 5.46
C ALA A 94 -20.81 -12.44 4.74
N LEU A 95 -22.08 -12.66 4.39
CA LEU A 95 -22.88 -11.68 3.66
C LEU A 95 -23.13 -10.40 4.48
N ALA A 96 -23.38 -10.54 5.78
CA ALA A 96 -23.54 -9.40 6.68
C ALA A 96 -22.23 -8.58 6.79
N ALA A 97 -21.10 -9.26 6.98
CA ALA A 97 -19.79 -8.61 7.06
C ALA A 97 -19.43 -7.91 5.74
N PHE A 98 -19.63 -8.57 4.58
CA PHE A 98 -19.41 -7.97 3.28
C PHE A 98 -20.21 -6.67 3.12
N ARG A 99 -21.52 -6.72 3.38
CA ARG A 99 -22.42 -5.56 3.25
C ARG A 99 -22.04 -4.41 4.19
N SER A 100 -21.53 -4.73 5.37
CA SER A 100 -21.09 -3.70 6.32
C SER A 100 -19.79 -3.01 5.89
N THR A 101 -18.92 -3.72 5.17
CA THR A 101 -17.59 -3.26 4.75
C THR A 101 -17.61 -2.59 3.37
N PHE A 102 -18.32 -3.18 2.40
CA PHE A 102 -18.38 -2.66 1.03
C PHE A 102 -19.52 -1.64 0.88
N LYS A 103 -19.16 -0.35 0.93
CA LYS A 103 -20.11 0.78 0.83
C LYS A 103 -19.97 1.63 -0.44
N ARG A 104 -19.29 1.13 -1.47
CA ARG A 104 -19.12 1.85 -2.75
C ARG A 104 -20.46 1.94 -3.48
N THR A 105 -20.75 3.11 -4.05
CA THR A 105 -22.00 3.41 -4.79
C THR A 105 -21.74 3.66 -6.27
N GLU A 106 -20.48 3.76 -6.67
CA GLU A 106 -20.05 3.96 -8.06
C GLU A 106 -20.10 2.70 -8.92
N THR A 107 -20.45 1.54 -8.35
CA THR A 107 -20.63 0.27 -9.09
C THR A 107 -21.96 0.21 -9.82
N ILE A 108 -22.01 -0.56 -10.90
CA ILE A 108 -23.25 -0.87 -11.60
C ILE A 108 -23.97 -1.96 -10.81
N GLY A 109 -25.00 -1.56 -10.06
CA GLY A 109 -25.75 -2.46 -9.19
C GLY A 109 -24.97 -2.88 -7.94
N ALA A 110 -25.58 -3.80 -7.19
CA ALA A 110 -24.95 -4.42 -6.04
C ALA A 110 -23.99 -5.53 -6.50
N PRO A 111 -22.83 -5.71 -5.86
CA PRO A 111 -21.96 -6.85 -6.13
C PRO A 111 -22.69 -8.18 -5.92
N ASP A 112 -22.45 -9.14 -6.81
CA ASP A 112 -22.84 -10.53 -6.60
C ASP A 112 -21.83 -11.17 -5.65
N VAL A 113 -22.30 -11.75 -4.55
CA VAL A 113 -21.44 -12.28 -3.48
C VAL A 113 -21.81 -13.70 -3.19
N LEU A 114 -20.82 -14.58 -3.29
CA LEU A 114 -20.99 -16.01 -3.12
C LEU A 114 -20.06 -16.56 -2.05
N TYR A 115 -20.65 -17.22 -1.05
CA TYR A 115 -19.94 -18.01 -0.06
C TYR A 115 -19.94 -19.49 -0.46
N ARG A 116 -18.78 -20.15 -0.33
CA ARG A 116 -18.63 -21.61 -0.46
C ARG A 116 -17.66 -22.14 0.59
N LEU A 117 -17.90 -23.34 1.07
CA LEU A 117 -16.90 -24.10 1.82
C LEU A 117 -16.14 -24.98 0.82
N VAL A 118 -14.85 -24.73 0.62
CA VAL A 118 -13.98 -25.44 -0.32
C VAL A 118 -12.78 -25.99 0.44
N ASP A 119 -12.62 -27.31 0.51
CA ASP A 119 -11.50 -27.97 1.19
C ASP A 119 -11.26 -27.48 2.64
N GLY A 120 -12.33 -27.27 3.39
CA GLY A 120 -12.27 -26.74 4.76
C GLY A 120 -11.95 -25.25 4.86
N ARG A 121 -11.94 -24.52 3.73
CA ARG A 121 -11.74 -23.07 3.65
C ARG A 121 -13.06 -22.38 3.37
N HIS A 122 -13.36 -21.36 4.17
CA HIS A 122 -14.47 -20.44 3.96
C HIS A 122 -14.08 -19.47 2.85
N ARG A 123 -14.51 -19.80 1.64
CA ARG A 123 -14.26 -19.02 0.42
C ARG A 123 -15.39 -18.04 0.20
N VAL A 124 -15.06 -16.77 -0.01
CA VAL A 124 -16.00 -15.75 -0.48
C VAL A 124 -15.49 -15.17 -1.79
N THR A 125 -16.35 -15.15 -2.80
CA THR A 125 -16.11 -14.50 -4.08
C THR A 125 -17.10 -13.36 -4.23
N ALA A 126 -16.65 -12.22 -4.75
CA ALA A 126 -17.52 -11.12 -5.10
C ALA A 126 -17.21 -10.60 -6.50
N ASP A 127 -18.25 -10.37 -7.28
CA ASP A 127 -18.20 -9.87 -8.64
C ASP A 127 -18.98 -8.56 -8.75
N THR A 128 -18.37 -7.54 -9.35
CA THR A 128 -19.01 -6.24 -9.58
C THR A 128 -18.61 -5.68 -10.94
N ARG A 129 -19.35 -4.66 -11.39
CA ARG A 129 -19.05 -3.94 -12.63
C ARG A 129 -18.92 -2.46 -12.34
N LEU A 130 -17.97 -1.81 -13.01
CA LEU A 130 -17.73 -0.37 -12.89
C LEU A 130 -17.98 0.29 -14.24
N ALA A 131 -18.82 1.32 -14.26
CA ALA A 131 -19.02 2.15 -15.44
C ALA A 131 -17.76 2.99 -15.73
N THR A 132 -17.23 2.82 -16.94
CA THR A 132 -16.11 3.63 -17.45
C THR A 132 -16.62 5.00 -17.86
N ARG A 133 -15.81 6.05 -17.68
CA ARG A 133 -16.16 7.40 -18.15
C ARG A 133 -15.51 7.71 -19.48
N PHE A 134 -14.19 7.53 -19.57
CA PHE A 134 -13.41 7.86 -20.74
C PHE A 134 -13.26 6.68 -21.69
N MET A 135 -13.14 5.46 -21.18
CA MET A 135 -13.10 4.26 -22.03
C MET A 135 -14.42 4.03 -22.79
N SER A 136 -15.52 4.63 -22.32
CA SER A 136 -16.81 4.62 -23.04
C SER A 136 -16.73 5.25 -24.43
N VAL A 137 -15.83 6.23 -24.63
CA VAL A 137 -15.61 6.92 -25.92
C VAL A 137 -15.10 5.96 -26.99
N VAL A 138 -14.37 4.92 -26.59
CA VAL A 138 -13.85 3.87 -27.48
C VAL A 138 -14.69 2.59 -27.44
N GLY A 139 -15.90 2.65 -26.86
CA GLY A 139 -16.88 1.56 -26.83
C GLY A 139 -16.74 0.58 -25.66
N LEU A 140 -15.77 0.78 -24.78
CA LEU A 140 -15.61 -0.01 -23.56
C LEU A 140 -16.38 0.65 -22.42
N ASN A 141 -17.66 0.31 -22.26
CA ASN A 141 -18.57 1.02 -21.34
C ASN A 141 -18.53 0.52 -19.89
N GLU A 142 -18.05 -0.70 -19.66
CA GLU A 142 -17.98 -1.31 -18.34
C GLU A 142 -16.71 -2.14 -18.13
N MET A 143 -16.32 -2.24 -16.87
CA MET A 143 -15.18 -3.02 -16.41
C MET A 143 -15.63 -3.97 -15.31
N SER A 144 -15.51 -5.28 -15.52
CA SER A 144 -15.75 -6.29 -14.49
C SER A 144 -14.58 -6.37 -13.51
N ILE A 145 -14.90 -6.48 -12.22
CA ILE A 145 -13.94 -6.62 -11.13
C ILE A 145 -14.40 -7.79 -10.27
N SER A 146 -13.50 -8.74 -10.03
CA SER A 146 -13.73 -9.91 -9.21
C SER A 146 -12.73 -9.93 -8.07
N ALA A 147 -13.18 -10.32 -6.87
CA ALA A 147 -12.32 -10.50 -5.70
C ALA A 147 -12.63 -11.85 -5.05
N ILE A 148 -11.61 -12.46 -4.46
CA ILE A 148 -11.72 -13.75 -3.77
C ILE A 148 -10.92 -13.70 -2.47
N ALA A 149 -11.48 -14.29 -1.43
CA ALA A 149 -10.80 -14.48 -0.15
C ALA A 149 -11.11 -15.85 0.42
N ASP A 150 -10.10 -16.47 1.03
CA ASP A 150 -10.21 -17.75 1.72
C ASP A 150 -9.81 -17.56 3.18
N ALA A 151 -10.66 -18.00 4.11
CA ALA A 151 -10.33 -18.05 5.53
C ALA A 151 -10.47 -19.48 6.06
N VAL A 152 -9.57 -19.87 6.96
CA VAL A 152 -9.62 -21.16 7.64
C VAL A 152 -9.62 -20.90 9.13
N TYR A 153 -10.59 -21.48 9.84
CA TYR A 153 -10.44 -21.65 11.27
C TYR A 153 -9.55 -22.88 11.50
N ALA A 154 -8.32 -22.69 11.98
CA ALA A 154 -7.41 -23.78 12.29
C ALA A 154 -7.56 -24.17 13.77
N PRO A 155 -8.20 -25.31 14.11
CA PRO A 155 -8.52 -25.68 15.49
C PRO A 155 -7.32 -26.14 16.32
N ALA A 156 -6.12 -26.24 15.74
CA ALA A 156 -4.87 -26.40 16.47
C ALA A 156 -3.77 -25.89 15.55
N ARG A 157 -2.95 -24.96 16.04
CA ARG A 157 -1.69 -24.66 15.34
C ARG A 157 -0.79 -25.88 15.63
N PRO A 158 -0.33 -26.65 14.62
CA PRO A 158 0.63 -27.73 14.90
C PRO A 158 1.99 -27.17 15.32
N GLU A 159 2.27 -25.90 14.98
CA GLU A 159 3.54 -25.23 15.20
C GLU A 159 3.34 -23.85 15.85
N PRO A 160 4.32 -23.40 16.67
CA PRO A 160 4.43 -22.02 17.10
C PRO A 160 4.35 -21.03 15.93
N VAL A 161 3.78 -19.85 16.16
CA VAL A 161 3.70 -18.79 15.15
C VAL A 161 4.73 -17.72 15.45
N GLU A 162 5.49 -17.32 14.43
CA GLU A 162 6.42 -16.20 14.48
C GLU A 162 5.93 -15.08 13.58
N ILE A 163 5.75 -13.89 14.16
CA ILE A 163 5.17 -12.72 13.51
C ILE A 163 6.20 -11.60 13.47
N ALA A 164 6.62 -11.19 12.28
CA ALA A 164 7.32 -9.93 12.08
C ALA A 164 6.30 -8.85 11.78
N LEU A 165 6.13 -7.92 12.71
CA LEU A 165 5.24 -6.78 12.60
C LEU A 165 6.05 -5.55 12.17
N VAL A 166 6.08 -5.29 10.88
CA VAL A 166 6.75 -4.13 10.28
C VAL A 166 5.81 -2.93 10.37
N MET A 167 6.22 -1.93 11.12
CA MET A 167 5.42 -0.76 11.47
C MET A 167 5.98 0.47 10.78
N ASP A 168 5.21 1.06 9.88
CA ASP A 168 5.45 2.40 9.36
C ASP A 168 5.26 3.44 10.47
N THR A 169 6.32 4.16 10.79
CA THR A 169 6.36 5.24 11.78
C THR A 169 6.67 6.59 11.15
N THR A 170 6.36 6.75 9.86
CA THR A 170 6.51 8.04 9.14
C THR A 170 5.55 9.09 9.67
N ASN A 171 5.78 10.36 9.30
CA ASN A 171 4.91 11.46 9.71
C ASN A 171 3.45 11.27 9.29
N SER A 172 3.19 10.74 8.08
CA SER A 172 1.83 10.55 7.56
C SER A 172 0.97 9.62 8.40
N MET A 173 1.59 8.65 9.08
CA MET A 173 0.92 7.74 10.02
C MET A 173 0.40 8.45 11.28
N PHE A 174 0.99 9.59 11.63
CA PHE A 174 0.63 10.41 12.79
C PHE A 174 -0.18 11.66 12.38
N CYS A 175 -0.22 11.98 11.09
CA CYS A 175 -1.07 13.03 10.54
C CYS A 175 -2.53 12.56 10.47
N GLY A 176 -3.23 12.69 11.60
CA GLY A 176 -4.63 12.30 11.76
C GLY A 176 -4.80 11.13 12.73
N CYS A 177 -6.03 10.68 12.94
CA CYS A 177 -6.36 9.65 13.92
C CYS A 177 -5.89 8.22 13.55
N GLN A 178 -5.04 8.06 12.52
CA GLN A 178 -4.56 6.75 12.05
C GLN A 178 -3.75 5.99 13.12
N TRP A 179 -2.80 6.64 13.78
CA TRP A 179 -1.94 5.94 14.75
C TRP A 179 -2.72 5.33 15.93
N PRO A 180 -3.65 6.05 16.58
CA PRO A 180 -4.53 5.43 17.59
C PRO A 180 -5.30 4.21 17.08
N ASP A 181 -5.81 4.25 15.83
CA ASP A 181 -6.52 3.11 15.23
C ASP A 181 -5.59 1.92 14.98
N VAL A 182 -4.35 2.19 14.57
CA VAL A 182 -3.30 1.17 14.41
C VAL A 182 -2.96 0.51 15.74
N VAL A 183 -2.72 1.30 16.79
CA VAL A 183 -2.46 0.77 18.15
C VAL A 183 -3.62 -0.12 18.59
N LYS A 184 -4.86 0.34 18.43
CA LYS A 184 -6.06 -0.44 18.77
C LYS A 184 -6.17 -1.73 17.98
N ALA A 185 -5.92 -1.70 16.67
CA ALA A 185 -6.00 -2.86 15.79
C ALA A 185 -4.94 -3.91 16.14
N VAL A 186 -3.69 -3.48 16.34
CA VAL A 186 -2.59 -4.37 16.73
C VAL A 186 -2.83 -4.94 18.12
N SER A 187 -3.21 -4.13 19.11
CA SER A 187 -3.57 -4.63 20.45
C SER A 187 -4.69 -5.66 20.40
N SER A 188 -5.74 -5.42 19.61
CA SER A 188 -6.84 -6.37 19.45
C SER A 188 -6.39 -7.69 18.82
N MET A 189 -5.50 -7.63 17.82
CA MET A 189 -4.87 -8.81 17.22
C MET A 189 -4.06 -9.60 18.25
N LEU A 190 -3.19 -8.92 19.02
CA LEU A 190 -2.34 -9.55 20.03
C LEU A 190 -3.17 -10.19 21.16
N GLN A 191 -4.25 -9.53 21.59
CA GLN A 191 -5.21 -10.08 22.56
C GLN A 191 -5.92 -11.33 22.01
N GLY A 192 -6.30 -11.32 20.73
CA GLY A 192 -6.85 -12.48 20.05
C GLY A 192 -5.88 -13.67 20.02
N LEU A 193 -4.59 -13.42 19.80
CA LEU A 193 -3.55 -14.47 19.83
C LEU A 193 -3.38 -15.08 21.23
N LYS A 194 -3.47 -14.27 22.30
CA LYS A 194 -3.40 -14.72 23.69
C LYS A 194 -4.58 -15.61 24.08
N GLY A 195 -5.79 -15.29 23.60
CA GLY A 195 -7.01 -16.03 23.93
C GLY A 195 -7.14 -17.42 23.32
N ASP A 196 -6.28 -17.78 22.36
CA ASP A 196 -6.37 -19.04 21.60
C ASP A 196 -5.70 -20.24 22.29
N GLY A 197 -4.81 -20.01 23.29
CA GLY A 197 -4.28 -21.02 24.22
C GLY A 197 -3.51 -22.23 23.65
N SER A 198 -3.48 -22.43 22.33
CA SER A 198 -3.12 -23.71 21.72
C SER A 198 -1.63 -23.84 21.36
N GLN A 199 -0.90 -22.75 21.12
CA GLN A 199 0.56 -22.76 20.84
C GLN A 199 1.21 -21.43 21.21
N PRO A 200 2.52 -21.42 21.54
CA PRO A 200 3.24 -20.17 21.76
C PRO A 200 3.33 -19.37 20.46
N TYR A 201 3.16 -18.06 20.58
CA TYR A 201 3.39 -17.10 19.50
C TYR A 201 4.54 -16.19 19.90
N PHE A 202 5.28 -15.71 18.92
CA PHE A 202 6.35 -14.74 19.11
C PHE A 202 6.15 -13.60 18.13
N VAL A 203 6.16 -12.38 18.64
CA VAL A 203 6.02 -11.16 17.85
C VAL A 203 7.31 -10.38 17.96
N THR A 204 7.75 -9.88 16.81
CA THR A 204 8.85 -8.94 16.71
C THR A 204 8.33 -7.68 16.02
N LEU A 205 8.32 -6.57 16.74
CA LEU A 205 7.96 -5.27 16.18
C LEU A 205 9.20 -4.64 15.54
N ILE A 206 9.05 -4.19 14.30
CA ILE A 206 10.12 -3.64 13.48
C ILE A 206 9.69 -2.24 13.06
N PRO A 207 10.23 -1.18 13.69
CA PRO A 207 9.88 0.17 13.33
C PRO A 207 10.63 0.61 12.08
N MET A 208 9.89 1.23 11.15
CA MET A 208 10.42 1.69 9.89
C MET A 208 9.98 3.12 9.59
N SER A 209 10.94 3.93 9.18
CA SER A 209 10.74 5.20 8.50
C SER A 209 11.73 5.25 7.32
N ASP A 210 12.66 6.20 7.28
CA ASP A 210 13.74 6.18 6.30
C ASP A 210 14.67 4.98 6.52
N ARG A 211 14.77 4.52 7.76
CA ARG A 211 15.62 3.41 8.20
C ARG A 211 14.87 2.55 9.22
N VAL A 212 15.47 1.42 9.59
CA VAL A 212 15.03 0.56 10.69
C VAL A 212 16.05 0.63 11.80
N ASN A 213 15.59 0.97 13.01
CA ASN A 213 16.45 0.94 14.18
C ASN A 213 16.54 -0.50 14.69
N VAL A 214 17.69 -1.12 14.48
CA VAL A 214 17.94 -2.50 14.92
C VAL A 214 18.62 -2.58 16.29
N GLY A 215 18.92 -1.44 16.91
CA GLY A 215 19.46 -1.31 18.25
C GLY A 215 20.75 -2.10 18.53
N THR A 216 20.92 -2.50 19.79
CA THR A 216 22.01 -3.37 20.27
C THR A 216 21.60 -4.84 20.35
N VAL A 217 20.60 -5.24 19.54
CA VAL A 217 19.95 -6.52 19.71
C VAL A 217 20.98 -7.66 19.52
N GLY A 218 21.02 -8.55 20.52
CA GLY A 218 21.76 -9.81 20.57
C GLY A 218 23.28 -9.71 20.47
N THR A 219 23.93 -8.76 21.18
CA THR A 219 25.42 -8.57 21.26
C THR A 219 26.19 -8.46 19.93
N SER A 220 25.51 -8.66 18.81
CA SER A 220 26.04 -8.90 17.48
C SER A 220 25.85 -7.69 16.58
N SER A 221 25.21 -6.63 17.09
CA SER A 221 24.93 -5.44 16.29
C SER A 221 26.18 -4.65 15.88
N THR A 222 27.36 -5.08 16.30
CA THR A 222 28.64 -4.60 15.80
C THR A 222 29.29 -5.56 14.80
N SER A 223 28.95 -6.85 14.84
CA SER A 223 29.59 -7.88 13.98
C SER A 223 29.21 -7.73 12.50
N TRP A 224 27.98 -7.31 12.22
CA TRP A 224 27.45 -7.00 10.89
C TRP A 224 27.75 -5.57 10.41
N MET A 225 28.48 -4.77 11.21
CA MET A 225 28.71 -3.34 10.97
C MET A 225 30.06 -3.12 10.31
N LYS A 226 30.09 -2.27 9.29
CA LYS A 226 31.31 -1.82 8.63
C LYS A 226 31.91 -0.66 9.43
N GLY A 227 33.11 -0.87 9.96
CA GLY A 227 33.85 0.16 10.70
C GLY A 227 33.24 0.47 12.07
N LYS A 228 33.58 1.65 12.60
CA LYS A 228 33.11 2.13 13.91
C LYS A 228 31.83 2.95 13.73
N ALA A 229 30.86 2.74 14.63
CA ALA A 229 29.67 3.58 14.70
C ALA A 229 30.03 5.07 14.94
N PRO A 230 29.38 6.01 14.24
CA PRO A 230 29.42 7.44 14.58
C PRO A 230 29.01 7.71 16.04
N ALA A 231 29.40 8.86 16.58
CA ALA A 231 29.15 9.20 17.98
C ALA A 231 27.65 9.33 18.33
N ASP A 232 26.84 9.67 17.34
CA ASP A 232 25.39 9.88 17.36
C ASP A 232 24.62 8.70 16.74
N TRP A 233 25.28 7.55 16.56
CA TRP A 233 24.64 6.35 16.05
C TRP A 233 23.57 5.83 17.02
N ASN A 234 22.34 5.76 16.56
CA ASN A 234 21.19 5.34 17.35
C ASN A 234 20.64 3.96 16.95
N GLY A 235 21.41 3.17 16.19
CA GLY A 235 21.08 1.78 15.87
C GLY A 235 20.62 1.51 14.44
N CYS A 236 20.65 2.50 13.54
CA CYS A 236 20.25 2.31 12.15
C CYS A 236 21.43 1.99 11.22
N PHE A 237 21.14 1.26 10.15
CA PHE A 237 22.09 0.94 9.09
C PHE A 237 21.65 1.56 7.78
N GLU A 238 22.61 1.84 6.90
CA GLU A 238 22.30 2.30 5.56
C GLU A 238 21.71 1.19 4.68
N PRO A 239 20.71 1.53 3.86
CA PRO A 239 20.10 0.66 2.87
C PRO A 239 21.12 0.28 1.81
N ARG A 240 21.10 -0.99 1.42
CA ARG A 240 22.00 -1.50 0.37
C ARG A 240 21.45 -1.15 -1.02
N GLU A 241 21.50 0.14 -1.40
CA GLU A 241 20.86 0.64 -2.64
C GLU A 241 21.73 0.69 -3.90
N ARG A 242 23.05 0.47 -3.79
CA ARG A 242 23.94 0.40 -4.95
C ARG A 242 25.00 -0.66 -4.77
N ALA A 243 25.32 -1.35 -5.87
CA ALA A 243 26.64 -1.93 -6.07
C ALA A 243 27.67 -0.80 -6.21
N THR A 244 28.08 -0.23 -5.07
CA THR A 244 29.33 0.52 -5.01
C THR A 244 30.46 -0.50 -5.13
N ALA A 245 31.61 -0.16 -5.73
CA ALA A 245 32.74 -1.09 -5.84
C ALA A 245 33.04 -1.72 -4.46
N GLY A 246 32.77 -3.02 -4.33
CA GLY A 246 32.90 -3.76 -3.07
C GLY A 246 31.65 -3.85 -2.17
N PHE A 247 30.43 -3.54 -2.64
CA PHE A 247 29.18 -3.66 -1.86
C PHE A 247 28.08 -4.36 -2.67
N PRO A 248 27.99 -5.70 -2.68
CA PRO A 248 26.89 -6.38 -3.35
C PRO A 248 25.54 -5.99 -2.71
N TYR A 249 24.51 -5.81 -3.54
CA TYR A 249 23.15 -5.55 -3.09
C TYR A 249 22.70 -6.62 -2.07
N ALA A 250 22.04 -6.24 -0.97
CA ALA A 250 21.38 -7.22 -0.12
C ALA A 250 19.97 -7.52 -0.61
N LEU A 251 19.93 -8.23 -1.72
CA LEU A 251 18.70 -8.79 -2.29
C LEU A 251 18.26 -10.08 -1.57
N ASP A 252 19.07 -10.55 -0.62
CA ASP A 252 18.86 -11.78 0.13
C ASP A 252 18.82 -11.53 1.65
N ASP A 253 18.54 -12.62 2.35
CA ASP A 253 18.58 -12.71 3.81
C ASP A 253 19.93 -13.22 4.33
N ASP A 254 21.00 -13.19 3.54
CA ASP A 254 22.30 -13.62 4.03
C ASP A 254 22.85 -12.63 5.06
N ARG A 255 23.44 -13.22 6.11
CA ARG A 255 24.17 -12.43 7.10
C ARG A 255 25.48 -11.95 6.50
N PRO A 256 25.87 -10.68 6.75
CA PRO A 256 27.20 -10.21 6.42
C PRO A 256 28.29 -11.12 7.02
N ASN A 257 29.22 -11.60 6.20
CA ASN A 257 30.29 -12.51 6.59
C ASN A 257 31.70 -11.97 6.28
N SER A 258 31.81 -10.87 5.54
CA SER A 258 33.07 -10.24 5.13
C SER A 258 33.04 -8.74 5.41
N ASN A 259 34.18 -8.08 5.59
CA ASN A 259 34.18 -6.63 5.86
C ASN A 259 33.58 -5.79 4.70
N ASN A 260 33.45 -6.36 3.51
CA ASN A 260 32.90 -5.71 2.32
C ASN A 260 31.38 -5.87 2.20
N ASP A 261 30.76 -6.87 2.85
CA ASP A 261 29.30 -7.09 2.83
C ASP A 261 28.57 -6.57 4.08
N LYS A 262 29.31 -6.05 5.07
CA LYS A 262 28.76 -5.45 6.29
C LYS A 262 28.01 -4.15 6.03
N PHE A 263 26.99 -3.92 6.85
CA PHE A 263 26.17 -2.71 6.78
C PHE A 263 26.93 -1.49 7.32
N SER A 264 26.80 -0.36 6.63
CA SER A 264 27.35 0.90 7.12
C SER A 264 26.42 1.49 8.20
N PRO A 265 26.93 1.87 9.39
CA PRO A 265 26.11 2.51 10.41
C PRO A 265 25.67 3.90 9.92
N SER A 266 24.38 4.23 10.09
CA SER A 266 23.80 5.51 9.71
C SER A 266 23.50 6.35 10.95
N ALA A 267 23.86 7.62 10.96
CA ALA A 267 23.56 8.52 12.07
C ALA A 267 22.72 9.73 11.61
N PRO A 268 21.83 10.27 12.48
CA PRO A 268 21.03 11.45 12.15
C PRO A 268 21.94 12.64 11.80
N GLY A 269 21.90 13.08 10.54
CA GLY A 269 22.64 14.24 10.03
C GLY A 269 23.86 13.84 9.21
N SER A 270 24.21 12.55 9.21
CA SER A 270 25.29 12.03 8.37
C SER A 270 24.82 11.92 6.93
N TYR A 271 25.34 12.81 6.09
CA TYR A 271 25.15 12.80 4.64
C TYR A 271 25.70 11.50 4.04
N LEU A 272 24.91 10.82 3.22
CA LEU A 272 25.40 9.76 2.35
C LEU A 272 26.16 10.38 1.18
N PRO A 273 27.45 10.06 0.98
CA PRO A 273 28.20 10.58 -0.17
C PRO A 273 27.58 10.09 -1.50
N ASN A 274 27.07 11.05 -2.29
CA ASN A 274 26.82 10.96 -3.73
C ASN A 274 25.74 9.96 -4.22
N HIS A 275 24.47 10.29 -3.97
CA HIS A 275 23.38 9.86 -4.84
C HIS A 275 23.24 10.85 -6.01
N VAL A 276 24.10 10.70 -7.04
CA VAL A 276 24.04 11.37 -8.35
C VAL A 276 24.17 12.91 -8.33
N GLY A 277 24.91 13.49 -9.28
CA GLY A 277 25.13 14.94 -9.39
C GLY A 277 23.91 15.75 -9.81
N ALA A 278 22.77 15.59 -9.15
CA ALA A 278 21.54 16.32 -9.42
C ALA A 278 20.81 16.62 -8.12
N ALA A 279 20.86 17.90 -7.73
CA ALA A 279 19.76 18.73 -7.20
C ALA A 279 18.50 18.07 -6.60
N TYR A 280 18.62 17.03 -5.76
CA TYR A 280 17.69 16.86 -4.67
C TYR A 280 18.13 17.82 -3.58
N GLY A 281 17.34 18.86 -3.36
CA GLY A 281 17.58 19.87 -2.34
C GLY A 281 17.99 19.22 -1.02
N THR A 282 19.21 19.54 -0.61
CA THR A 282 19.74 19.39 0.74
C THR A 282 18.67 19.79 1.76
N ASN A 283 18.20 18.86 2.61
CA ASN A 283 17.62 19.10 3.96
C ASN A 283 17.00 17.84 4.62
N GLY A 284 16.82 16.72 3.90
CA GLY A 284 16.31 15.48 4.49
C GLY A 284 17.42 14.65 5.14
N VAL A 285 17.63 14.80 6.45
CA VAL A 285 18.41 13.85 7.24
C VAL A 285 17.66 12.51 7.27
N PRO A 286 18.28 11.36 6.90
CA PRO A 286 17.63 10.06 7.06
C PRO A 286 17.25 9.85 8.52
N VAL A 287 15.96 9.69 8.78
CA VAL A 287 15.42 9.49 10.12
C VAL A 287 15.52 8.02 10.50
N CYS A 288 16.22 7.80 11.60
CA CYS A 288 16.21 6.52 12.30
C CYS A 288 15.12 6.56 13.39
N PRO A 289 14.16 5.63 13.41
CA PRO A 289 13.17 5.54 14.47
C PRO A 289 13.82 5.51 15.86
N THR A 290 13.21 6.18 16.84
CA THR A 290 13.76 6.28 18.21
C THR A 290 13.71 4.95 18.96
N GLN A 291 12.71 4.11 18.68
CA GLN A 291 12.64 2.77 19.25
C GLN A 291 13.36 1.77 18.35
N ALA A 292 14.10 0.86 18.96
CA ALA A 292 14.68 -0.28 18.28
C ALA A 292 13.64 -1.38 18.04
N ILE A 293 14.00 -2.35 17.19
CA ILE A 293 13.29 -3.64 17.08
C ILE A 293 13.02 -4.20 18.48
N THR A 294 11.76 -4.55 18.72
CA THR A 294 11.29 -5.09 20.01
C THR A 294 10.84 -6.54 19.82
N GLY A 295 11.43 -7.46 20.57
CA GLY A 295 11.21 -8.90 20.45
C GLY A 295 12.35 -9.65 19.72
N PRO A 296 12.16 -10.94 19.37
CA PRO A 296 10.94 -11.73 19.49
C PRO A 296 10.48 -11.94 20.95
N THR A 297 9.21 -11.68 21.22
CA THR A 297 8.60 -11.84 22.56
C THR A 297 7.19 -12.44 22.45
N ASN A 298 6.78 -13.16 23.48
CA ASN A 298 5.40 -13.64 23.65
C ASN A 298 4.62 -12.77 24.66
N ASP A 299 5.26 -11.77 25.29
CA ASP A 299 4.58 -10.81 26.15
C ASP A 299 3.99 -9.68 25.31
N VAL A 300 2.66 -9.58 25.32
CA VAL A 300 1.92 -8.54 24.60
C VAL A 300 2.31 -7.15 25.09
N LYS A 301 2.65 -7.01 26.38
CA LYS A 301 2.97 -5.71 26.99
C LYS A 301 4.24 -5.09 26.41
N ASP A 302 5.22 -5.90 26.01
CA ASP A 302 6.45 -5.41 25.39
C ASP A 302 6.13 -4.68 24.07
N ILE A 303 5.26 -5.29 23.26
CA ILE A 303 4.85 -4.74 21.96
C ILE A 303 3.91 -3.54 22.14
N GLU A 304 2.96 -3.60 23.08
CA GLU A 304 2.07 -2.47 23.38
C GLU A 304 2.83 -1.25 23.90
N SER A 305 3.82 -1.48 24.78
CA SER A 305 4.69 -0.41 25.29
C SER A 305 5.50 0.21 24.15
N ALA A 306 6.09 -0.61 23.27
CA ALA A 306 6.79 -0.12 22.08
C ALA A 306 5.87 0.73 21.19
N LEU A 307 4.66 0.25 20.89
CA LEU A 307 3.67 0.97 20.05
C LEU A 307 3.30 2.35 20.60
N THR A 308 3.13 2.47 21.91
CA THR A 308 2.79 3.76 22.54
C THR A 308 3.97 4.73 22.66
N SER A 309 5.20 4.25 22.44
CA SER A 309 6.44 5.02 22.57
C SER A 309 6.95 5.61 21.26
N PHE A 310 6.27 5.37 20.14
CA PHE A 310 6.63 5.93 18.85
C PHE A 310 6.16 7.37 18.67
N SER A 311 7.00 8.12 17.96
CA SER A 311 6.67 9.44 17.40
C SER A 311 6.88 9.39 15.90
N GLY A 312 5.95 9.97 15.14
CA GLY A 312 6.09 10.11 13.69
C GLY A 312 7.34 10.93 13.33
N ALA A 313 8.16 10.40 12.44
CA ALA A 313 9.32 11.10 11.90
C ALA A 313 9.74 10.48 10.55
N GLY A 314 10.28 11.29 9.63
CA GLY A 314 10.91 10.83 8.38
C GLY A 314 9.94 10.43 7.24
N THR A 315 10.49 9.83 6.18
CA THR A 315 9.77 9.42 4.96
C THR A 315 9.68 7.90 4.80
N GLY A 316 8.79 7.44 3.92
CA GLY A 316 8.47 6.00 3.80
C GLY A 316 9.45 5.23 2.92
N ARG A 317 10.36 4.46 3.54
CA ARG A 317 11.23 3.48 2.86
C ARG A 317 10.82 2.04 3.11
N TYR A 318 9.80 1.62 2.38
CA TYR A 318 9.14 0.33 2.57
C TYR A 318 10.02 -0.87 2.25
N ASP A 319 10.93 -0.72 1.30
CA ASP A 319 11.93 -1.73 0.94
C ASP A 319 12.76 -2.15 2.16
N GLU A 320 13.16 -1.19 2.98
CA GLU A 320 13.99 -1.44 4.16
C GLU A 320 13.24 -2.10 5.29
N GLY A 321 12.03 -1.63 5.57
CA GLY A 321 11.15 -2.28 6.55
C GLY A 321 10.90 -3.75 6.21
N MET A 322 10.64 -4.02 4.93
CA MET A 322 10.39 -5.38 4.45
C MET A 322 11.65 -6.25 4.47
N ALA A 323 12.81 -5.70 4.11
CA ALA A 323 14.08 -6.42 4.18
C ALA A 323 14.42 -6.83 5.62
N TRP A 324 14.21 -5.94 6.59
CA TRP A 324 14.36 -6.28 8.01
C TRP A 324 13.29 -7.25 8.51
N GLY A 325 12.04 -7.11 8.05
CA GLY A 325 10.97 -8.09 8.27
C GLY A 325 11.37 -9.50 7.86
N TRP A 326 11.98 -9.64 6.68
CA TRP A 326 12.48 -10.92 6.19
C TRP A 326 13.66 -11.43 7.05
N ARG A 327 14.65 -10.58 7.36
CA ARG A 327 15.80 -10.97 8.19
C ARG A 327 15.39 -11.43 9.59
N VAL A 328 14.39 -10.81 10.20
CA VAL A 328 13.85 -11.23 11.49
C VAL A 328 13.27 -12.64 11.44
N LEU A 329 12.55 -12.99 10.37
CA LEU A 329 11.94 -14.31 10.17
C LEU A 329 12.92 -15.37 9.62
N SER A 330 14.06 -14.94 9.09
CA SER A 330 15.02 -15.83 8.44
C SER A 330 15.72 -16.74 9.45
N GLU A 331 15.90 -18.01 9.07
CA GLU A 331 16.63 -18.98 9.89
C GLU A 331 18.13 -18.66 9.97
N LYS A 332 18.65 -17.98 8.95
CA LYS A 332 20.05 -17.54 8.90
C LYS A 332 20.38 -16.53 9.99
N TRP A 333 19.35 -15.86 10.53
CA TRP A 333 19.44 -14.82 11.56
C TRP A 333 19.11 -15.33 12.97
N GLN A 334 18.93 -16.64 13.15
CA GLN A 334 18.68 -17.18 14.47
C GLN A 334 19.85 -16.90 15.43
N GLY A 335 19.49 -16.65 16.69
CA GLY A 335 20.43 -16.25 17.73
C GLY A 335 20.95 -14.81 17.60
N GLN A 336 20.53 -14.04 16.58
CA GLN A 336 20.87 -12.60 16.48
C GLN A 336 19.91 -11.70 17.24
N TRP A 337 18.71 -12.18 17.51
CA TRP A 337 17.68 -11.43 18.20
C TRP A 337 17.68 -11.76 19.70
N LYS A 338 17.39 -10.78 20.56
CA LYS A 338 17.21 -11.01 22.01
C LYS A 338 15.87 -11.71 22.21
N ALA A 339 15.89 -13.04 22.07
CA ALA A 339 14.72 -13.87 22.28
C ALA A 339 14.75 -14.47 23.70
N GLY A 340 13.59 -14.55 24.35
CA GLY A 340 13.45 -15.25 25.63
C GLY A 340 13.67 -16.76 25.48
N ASN A 341 13.90 -17.45 26.61
CA ASN A 341 14.17 -18.90 26.63
C ASN A 341 13.08 -19.79 26.02
N SER A 342 11.86 -19.26 25.82
CA SER A 342 10.73 -19.96 25.22
C SER A 342 10.72 -19.92 23.69
N TYR A 343 11.54 -19.06 23.06
CA TYR A 343 11.59 -18.94 21.60
C TYR A 343 12.19 -20.22 20.98
N PRO A 344 11.49 -20.91 20.07
CA PRO A 344 11.96 -22.17 19.51
C PRO A 344 13.32 -21.98 18.82
N SER A 345 14.27 -22.89 19.04
CA SER A 345 15.60 -22.84 18.39
C SER A 345 15.71 -23.72 17.14
N LYS A 346 14.72 -24.58 16.88
CA LYS A 346 14.75 -25.52 15.75
C LYS A 346 14.28 -24.86 14.45
N ASN A 347 15.07 -24.97 13.39
CA ASN A 347 14.69 -24.58 12.03
C ASN A 347 13.45 -25.32 11.53
N GLY A 348 12.59 -24.65 10.76
CA GLY A 348 11.36 -25.21 10.21
C GLY A 348 10.28 -25.58 11.23
N SER A 349 10.44 -25.18 12.51
CA SER A 349 9.47 -25.51 13.57
C SER A 349 8.42 -24.43 13.81
N ARG A 350 8.41 -23.37 12.99
CA ARG A 350 7.58 -22.18 13.20
C ARG A 350 6.92 -21.76 11.91
N ARG A 351 5.62 -21.46 11.98
CA ARG A 351 4.92 -20.76 10.90
C ARG A 351 5.27 -19.28 10.96
N LYS A 352 5.84 -18.77 9.87
CA LYS A 352 6.32 -17.38 9.75
C LYS A 352 5.29 -16.51 9.06
N ILE A 353 5.01 -15.35 9.63
CA ILE A 353 4.06 -14.36 9.11
C ILE A 353 4.73 -13.00 9.16
N ALA A 354 4.76 -12.29 8.04
CA ALA A 354 5.11 -10.88 8.00
C ALA A 354 3.84 -10.05 7.86
N ILE A 355 3.67 -9.05 8.72
CA ILE A 355 2.57 -8.09 8.68
C ILE A 355 3.20 -6.72 8.48
N PHE A 356 2.86 -6.07 7.38
CA PHE A 356 3.31 -4.72 7.06
C PHE A 356 2.16 -3.74 7.27
N VAL A 357 2.34 -2.74 8.13
CA VAL A 357 1.32 -1.75 8.47
C VAL A 357 1.78 -0.37 8.02
N SER A 358 1.05 0.24 7.08
CA SER A 358 1.37 1.56 6.50
C SER A 358 0.10 2.22 5.95
N ASP A 359 0.10 3.56 5.87
CA ASP A 359 -0.92 4.34 5.15
C ASP A 359 -0.61 4.51 3.66
N GLY A 360 0.52 3.96 3.20
CA GLY A 360 0.96 3.98 1.80
C GLY A 360 1.44 5.35 1.31
N ARG A 361 1.53 6.35 2.19
CA ARG A 361 2.11 7.66 1.88
C ARG A 361 3.59 7.66 2.25
N THR A 362 4.41 8.17 1.35
CA THR A 362 5.86 8.30 1.56
C THR A 362 6.26 9.72 1.96
N THR A 363 5.32 10.61 2.22
CA THR A 363 5.57 12.03 2.49
C THR A 363 5.97 12.28 3.95
N ALA A 364 7.00 13.12 4.14
CA ALA A 364 7.30 13.75 5.43
C ALA A 364 6.22 14.74 5.86
#